data_AF-A0A7X6EZK4-F1
#
_entry.id   AF-A0A7X6EZK4-F1
#
_cell.length_a   1.000
_cell.length_b   1.000
_cell.length_c   1.000
_cell.angle_alpha   90.00
_cell.angle_beta   90.00
_cell.angle_gamma   90.00
#
_symmetry.space_group_name_H-M   'P 1'
#
loop_
_entity.id
_entity.type
_entity.pdbx_description
1 polymer ?
#
loop_
_entity_poly.entity_id
_entity_poly.type
_entity_poly.pdbx_seq_one_letter_code
_entity_poly.pdbx_strand_id
1 'polypeptide(L)'
;MPEGAFSLSYANGLRAILVGVPNEKETRRYFGHPQEVPFYLKDAWSFCSPPEGAEKTRAAEFIESRNQPGERFEVICKIKADNDVVVRGVITSVPRL
;
A
#
# COMPACT_ATOMS: atom_id res chain seq x y z
N MET A 1 3.37 1.42 17.51
CA MET A 1 2.82 1.84 16.21
C MET A 1 2.87 3.35 16.16
N PRO A 2 3.29 3.98 15.04
CA PRO A 2 3.31 5.45 14.94
C PRO A 2 1.92 6.05 15.19
N GLU A 3 1.87 7.30 15.65
CA GLU A 3 0.60 7.99 15.87
C GLU A 3 -0.21 8.09 14.56
N GLY A 4 -1.52 7.86 14.64
CA GLY A 4 -2.42 7.86 13.47
C GLY A 4 -2.25 6.68 12.51
N ALA A 5 -1.25 5.81 12.71
CA ALA A 5 -1.04 4.65 11.85
C ALA A 5 -2.04 3.54 12.15
N PHE A 6 -2.32 2.73 11.13
CA PHE A 6 -3.22 1.57 11.24
C PHE A 6 -2.73 0.42 10.38
N SER A 7 -3.12 -0.81 10.73
CA SER A 7 -2.72 -2.01 10.00
C SER A 7 -3.81 -2.54 9.07
N LEU A 8 -3.38 -3.17 7.98
CA LEU A 8 -4.18 -3.98 7.07
C LEU A 8 -3.43 -5.29 6.80
N SER A 9 -4.15 -6.41 6.85
CA SER A 9 -3.62 -7.74 6.58
C SER A 9 -4.51 -8.40 5.53
N TYR A 10 -3.93 -8.73 4.38
CA TYR A 10 -4.65 -9.27 3.24
C TYR A 10 -4.40 -10.77 3.09
N ALA A 11 -5.40 -11.50 2.58
CA ALA A 11 -5.29 -12.94 2.32
C ALA A 11 -4.24 -13.27 1.24
N ASN A 12 -3.85 -12.30 0.41
CA ASN A 12 -2.79 -12.44 -0.60
C ASN A 12 -1.36 -12.24 -0.03
N GLY A 13 -1.22 -12.25 1.30
CA GLY A 13 0.07 -12.18 1.99
C GLY A 13 0.61 -10.76 2.21
N LEU A 14 0.00 -9.71 1.65
CA LEU A 14 0.42 -8.34 1.94
C LEU A 14 0.04 -7.97 3.39
N ARG A 15 1.04 -7.64 4.21
CA ARG A 15 0.86 -7.12 5.57
C ARG A 15 1.41 -5.70 5.63
N ALA A 16 0.57 -4.76 6.03
CA ALA A 16 0.82 -3.34 5.86
C ALA A 16 0.54 -2.56 7.14
N ILE A 17 1.46 -1.67 7.51
CA ILE A 17 1.29 -0.63 8.51
C ILE A 17 1.24 0.70 7.73
N LEU A 18 0.06 1.29 7.62
CA LEU A 18 -0.15 2.54 6.89
C LEU A 18 0.16 3.71 7.83
N VAL A 19 0.98 4.66 7.35
CA VAL A 19 1.43 5.84 8.07
C VAL A 19 1.20 7.08 7.20
N GLY A 20 0.74 8.18 7.80
CA GLY A 20 0.53 9.43 7.05
C GLY A 20 -0.69 9.41 6.12
N VAL A 21 -1.63 8.49 6.33
CA VAL A 21 -2.90 8.41 5.59
C VAL A 21 -4.05 8.33 6.60
N PRO A 22 -5.16 9.07 6.40
CA PRO A 22 -6.35 8.94 7.23
C PRO A 22 -6.90 7.51 7.21
N ASN A 23 -7.32 7.02 8.38
CA ASN A 23 -7.98 5.73 8.49
C ASN A 23 -9.45 5.85 8.06
N GLU A 24 -9.73 5.63 6.79
CA GLU A 24 -11.06 5.75 6.19
C GLU A 24 -11.76 4.38 6.01
N LYS A 25 -11.48 3.38 6.87
CA LYS A 25 -12.05 2.02 6.72
C LYS A 25 -13.59 1.97 6.73
N GLU A 26 -14.23 2.95 7.36
CA GLU A 26 -15.69 3.08 7.44
C GLU A 26 -16.30 3.58 6.13
N THR A 27 -15.60 4.42 5.36
CA THR A 27 -16.10 5.04 4.13
C THR A 27 -15.46 4.48 2.87
N ARG A 28 -14.33 3.76 3.00
CA ARG A 28 -13.54 3.24 1.89
C ARG A 28 -13.13 1.78 2.12
N ARG A 29 -13.07 1.03 1.02
CA ARG A 29 -12.54 -0.33 0.98
C ARG A 29 -11.15 -0.32 0.40
N TYR A 30 -10.19 -0.87 1.14
CA TYR A 30 -8.79 -0.93 0.73
C TYR A 30 -8.46 -2.25 0.01
N PHE A 31 -7.65 -2.18 -1.02
CA PHE A 31 -7.16 -3.33 -1.79
C PHE A 31 -5.64 -3.35 -1.81
N GLY A 32 -5.07 -4.46 -1.36
CA GLY A 32 -3.62 -4.70 -1.38
C GLY A 32 -3.18 -5.39 -2.66
N HIS A 33 -2.22 -4.80 -3.35
CA HIS A 33 -1.61 -5.33 -4.57
C HIS A 33 -0.14 -5.70 -4.27
N PRO A 34 0.15 -6.95 -3.86
CA PRO A 34 1.50 -7.39 -3.58
C PRO A 34 2.35 -7.42 -4.85
N GLN A 35 3.63 -7.09 -4.72
CA GLN A 35 4.63 -7.41 -5.74
C GLN A 35 5.29 -8.77 -5.46
N GLU A 36 5.87 -9.36 -6.49
CA GLU A 36 6.72 -10.54 -6.36
C GLU A 36 8.01 -10.15 -5.61
N VAL A 37 8.25 -10.84 -4.50
CA VAL A 37 9.41 -10.66 -3.64
C VAL A 37 9.98 -12.03 -3.27
N PRO A 38 11.27 -12.11 -2.88
CA PRO A 38 11.85 -13.34 -2.34
C PRO A 38 10.98 -13.96 -1.24
N PHE A 39 10.95 -15.29 -1.17
CA PHE A 39 10.00 -16.03 -0.34
C PHE A 39 10.01 -15.60 1.14
N TYR A 40 11.19 -15.25 1.67
CA TYR A 40 11.37 -14.82 3.06
C TYR A 40 10.81 -13.42 3.37
N LEU A 41 10.45 -12.63 2.34
CA LEU A 41 9.81 -11.32 2.49
C LEU A 41 8.29 -11.35 2.25
N LYS A 42 7.73 -12.48 1.80
CA LYS A 42 6.32 -12.56 1.41
C LYS A 42 5.38 -12.22 2.56
N ASP A 43 5.68 -12.71 3.76
CA ASP A 43 4.84 -12.54 4.95
C ASP A 43 5.36 -11.47 5.93
N ALA A 44 6.41 -10.74 5.54
CA ALA A 44 6.97 -9.68 6.36
C ALA A 44 6.05 -8.46 6.39
N TRP A 45 5.99 -7.80 7.54
CA TRP A 45 5.26 -6.55 7.70
C TRP A 45 5.99 -5.42 6.95
N SER A 46 5.23 -4.66 6.17
CA SER A 46 5.72 -3.49 5.45
C SER A 46 5.21 -2.20 6.08
N PHE A 47 6.01 -1.14 6.01
CA PHE A 47 5.57 0.21 6.32
C PHE A 47 5.14 0.88 5.02
N CYS A 48 3.96 1.47 5.00
CA CYS A 48 3.37 2.05 3.81
C CYS A 48 3.07 3.52 4.03
N SER A 49 3.53 4.36 3.10
CA SER A 49 3.35 5.82 3.12
C SER A 49 2.84 6.31 1.76
N PRO A 50 2.23 7.51 1.70
CA PRO A 50 1.89 8.15 0.44
C PRO A 50 3.08 8.18 -0.52
N PRO A 51 2.85 8.09 -1.84
CA PRO A 51 3.92 8.19 -2.82
C PRO A 51 4.56 9.59 -2.79
N GLU A 52 5.89 9.63 -2.85
CA GLU A 52 6.68 10.86 -2.83
C GLU A 52 7.58 10.97 -4.08
N GLY A 53 7.89 12.21 -4.49
CA GLY A 53 8.78 12.46 -5.63
C GLY A 53 8.37 11.69 -6.90
N ALA A 54 9.31 10.91 -7.45
CA ALA A 54 9.12 10.10 -8.66
C ALA A 54 8.07 8.98 -8.52
N GLU A 55 7.72 8.60 -7.28
CA GLU A 55 6.70 7.58 -7.04
C GLU A 55 5.29 8.07 -7.39
N LYS A 56 5.06 9.39 -7.37
CA LYS A 56 3.75 9.98 -7.72
C LYS A 56 3.39 9.71 -9.17
N THR A 57 4.36 9.77 -10.08
CA THR A 57 4.15 9.46 -11.50
C THR A 57 3.74 8.01 -11.68
N ARG A 58 4.46 7.07 -11.05
CA ARG A 58 4.12 5.64 -11.10
C ARG A 58 2.76 5.34 -10.47
N ALA A 59 2.41 6.03 -9.38
CA ALA A 59 1.10 5.91 -8.74
C ALA A 59 -0.03 6.39 -9.67
N ALA A 60 0.18 7.48 -10.40
CA ALA A 60 -0.77 7.99 -11.40
C ALA A 60 -0.94 7.00 -12.57
N GLU A 61 0.16 6.51 -13.14
CA GLU A 61 0.15 5.48 -14.20
C GLU A 61 -0.56 4.19 -13.76
N PHE A 62 -0.36 3.78 -12.49
CA PHE A 62 -1.04 2.61 -11.93
C PHE A 62 -2.56 2.77 -11.91
N ILE A 63 -3.06 3.95 -11.52
CA ILE A 63 -4.50 4.23 -11.51
C ILE A 63 -5.05 4.35 -12.93
N GLU A 64 -4.35 5.07 -13.81
CA GLU A 64 -4.75 5.26 -15.21
C GLU A 64 -4.90 3.92 -15.94
N SER A 65 -3.92 3.01 -15.78
CA SER A 65 -3.95 1.69 -16.41
C SER A 65 -5.10 0.79 -15.94
N ARG A 66 -5.55 0.95 -14.69
CA ARG A 66 -6.64 0.14 -14.11
C ARG A 66 -8.03 0.70 -14.44
N ASN A 67 -8.13 2.02 -14.60
CA ASN A 67 -9.34 2.75 -14.99
C ASN A 67 -10.60 2.31 -14.20
N GLN A 68 -10.47 2.13 -12.88
CA GLN A 68 -11.58 1.73 -12.02
C GLN A 68 -12.29 2.96 -11.43
N PRO A 69 -13.63 3.05 -11.50
CA PRO A 69 -14.37 4.17 -10.94
C PRO A 69 -14.12 4.37 -9.43
N GLY A 70 -13.72 5.58 -9.04
CA GLY A 70 -13.50 5.95 -7.63
C GLY A 70 -12.23 5.35 -6.99
N GLU A 71 -11.41 4.62 -7.75
CA GLU A 71 -10.14 4.10 -7.26
C GLU A 71 -9.16 5.23 -6.97
N ARG A 72 -8.56 5.19 -5.78
CA ARG A 72 -7.53 6.12 -5.33
C ARG A 72 -6.29 5.34 -4.94
N PHE A 73 -5.13 5.83 -5.37
CA PHE A 73 -3.85 5.32 -4.90
C PHE A 73 -3.59 5.84 -3.48
N GLU A 74 -3.37 4.95 -2.52
CA GLU A 74 -3.17 5.34 -1.11
C GLU A 74 -1.69 5.41 -0.77
N VAL A 75 -1.00 4.26 -0.88
CA VAL A 75 0.33 4.09 -0.31
C VAL A 75 1.19 3.11 -1.09
N ILE A 76 2.50 3.30 -0.99
CA ILE A 76 3.52 2.33 -1.39
C ILE A 76 4.04 1.65 -0.14
N CYS A 77 4.02 0.32 -0.14
CA CYS A 77 4.45 -0.50 0.98
C CYS A 77 5.90 -0.95 0.76
N LYS A 78 6.77 -0.63 1.73
CA LYS A 78 8.20 -0.94 1.67
C LYS A 78 8.61 -1.78 2.87
N ILE A 79 9.51 -2.72 2.64
CA ILE A 79 10.25 -3.45 3.67
C ILE A 79 11.67 -2.91 3.68
N LYS A 80 12.18 -2.58 4.87
CA LYS A 80 13.60 -2.31 5.08
C LYS A 80 14.25 -3.60 5.56
N ALA A 81 15.12 -4.19 4.74
CA ALA A 81 15.89 -5.38 5.08
C ALA A 81 17.36 -4.99 5.07
N ASP A 82 17.95 -4.82 6.26
CA ASP A 82 19.28 -4.23 6.44
C ASP A 82 19.44 -2.90 5.71
N ASN A 83 20.24 -2.87 4.63
CA ASN A 83 20.49 -1.69 3.80
C ASN A 83 19.59 -1.58 2.57
N ASP A 84 18.75 -2.60 2.32
CA ASP A 84 17.90 -2.67 1.14
C ASP A 84 16.47 -2.21 1.44
N VAL A 85 15.91 -1.48 0.48
CA VAL A 85 14.49 -1.08 0.48
C VAL A 85 13.78 -1.85 -0.61
N VAL A 86 12.91 -2.78 -0.20
CA VAL A 86 12.13 -3.60 -1.12
C VAL A 86 10.70 -3.09 -1.16
N VAL A 87 10.19 -2.78 -2.35
CA VAL A 87 8.76 -2.48 -2.52
C VAL A 87 7.98 -3.78 -2.40
N ARG A 88 7.25 -3.94 -1.31
CA ARG A 88 6.43 -5.13 -1.03
C ARG A 88 5.12 -5.11 -1.80
N GLY A 89 4.60 -3.94 -2.14
CA GLY A 89 3.34 -3.79 -2.85
C GLY A 89 2.82 -2.36 -2.78
N VAL A 90 1.59 -2.20 -3.25
CA VAL A 90 0.86 -0.92 -3.16
C VAL A 90 -0.53 -1.17 -2.62
N ILE A 91 -1.14 -0.15 -2.03
CA ILE A 91 -2.53 -0.21 -1.60
C ILE A 91 -3.30 0.89 -2.30
N THR A 92 -4.47 0.51 -2.81
CA THR A 92 -5.48 1.40 -3.35
C THR A 92 -6.73 1.32 -2.51
N SER A 93 -7.68 2.23 -2.74
CA SER A 93 -8.98 2.14 -2.14
C SER A 93 -10.07 2.62 -3.07
N VAL A 94 -11.31 2.19 -2.81
CA VAL A 94 -12.53 2.69 -3.46
C VAL A 94 -13.55 3.12 -2.40
N PRO A 95 -14.49 4.02 -2.70
CA PRO A 95 -15.63 4.29 -1.81
C PRO A 95 -16.41 3.01 -1.48
N ARG A 96 -16.92 2.91 -0.25
CA ARG A 96 -17.96 1.93 0.08
C ARG A 96 -19.30 2.45 -0.46
N LEU A 97 -20.04 1.55 -1.10
CA LEU A 97 -21.42 1.74 -1.54
C LEU A 97 -22.35 0.91 -0.66
#